data_AF-A0A7K4Q4F8-F1
#
_entry.id   AF-A0A7K4Q4F8-F1
#
_cell.length_a   1.000
_cell.length_b   1.000
_cell.length_c   1.000
_cell.angle_alpha   90.00
_cell.angle_beta   90.00
_cell.angle_gamma   90.00
#
_symmetry.space_group_name_H-M   'P 1'
#
loop_
_entity.id
_entity.type
_entity.pdbx_description
1 polymer ?
#
loop_
_entity_poly.entity_id
_entity_poly.type
_entity_poly.pdbx_seq_one_letter_code
_entity_poly.pdbx_strand_id
1 'polypeptide(L)'
;QRLRALFQYKPQNIDELMINPGDLIYVDPRQQSEAGEGWVVGTSHRTGCRGFLPENYTERAHESDTWVKHREYVFDTASRSFTKTEKEPNVKPNGEAHNLSMSRSVTNVVSLQNAALRRGVLVMSHGERVDQVFGKSWLQQCLTADGKYYRADLNFPSSLPRQKDSMKQFECDPPLSCCGIFQSRLIGEALLEQEVTVSSVYSSPALRCVQTAQHVLQGLKLNQKVRIRVEPGLFEWTKWEASRAIPKFMTVAELVEASYDIDTSYRGNFPLSSLVPSESYEDYVSRSSAVIKHIITPSPWFFAFPAVPGVILIVGHGSSLAPLTWALTGLPSRDSGDFAQMVQKIPALGMCFCEEQKEENKWQMVNPPVKTLTHGANAAFNWRNTIMED
;
A
#
# COMPACT_ATOMS: atom_id res chain seq x y z
N GLN A 1 -18.38 18.85 5.81
CA GLN A 1 -19.72 18.38 5.42
C GLN A 1 -19.70 18.01 3.93
N ARG A 2 -20.56 17.10 3.48
CA ARG A 2 -20.81 16.84 2.06
C ARG A 2 -22.24 17.23 1.71
N LEU A 3 -22.42 17.85 0.56
CA LEU A 3 -23.71 18.28 0.02
C LEU A 3 -23.95 17.65 -1.35
N ARG A 4 -25.20 17.41 -1.71
CA ARG A 4 -25.64 17.00 -3.05
C ARG A 4 -26.45 18.13 -3.66
N ALA A 5 -26.10 18.53 -4.89
CA ALA A 5 -26.88 19.52 -5.64
C ALA A 5 -28.21 18.92 -6.10
N LEU A 6 -29.30 19.63 -5.82
CA LEU A 6 -30.66 19.30 -6.27
C LEU A 6 -31.00 19.98 -7.61
N PHE A 7 -30.45 21.17 -7.83
CA PHE A 7 -30.77 22.03 -8.98
C PHE A 7 -29.50 22.46 -9.73
N GLN A 8 -29.65 22.89 -10.98
CA GLN A 8 -28.56 23.50 -11.73
C GLN A 8 -28.38 24.95 -11.29
N TYR A 9 -27.13 25.35 -11.04
CA TYR A 9 -26.74 26.75 -10.85
C TYR A 9 -25.66 27.16 -11.84
N LYS A 10 -25.85 28.32 -12.47
CA LYS A 10 -24.89 28.92 -13.40
C LYS A 10 -24.27 30.16 -12.75
N PRO A 11 -22.94 30.21 -12.57
CA PRO A 11 -22.24 31.36 -12.03
C PRO A 11 -22.60 32.65 -12.77
N GLN A 12 -22.92 33.69 -12.00
CA GLN A 12 -23.00 35.08 -12.42
C GLN A 12 -21.66 35.79 -12.19
N ASN A 13 -20.94 35.41 -11.12
CA ASN A 13 -19.63 35.96 -10.77
C ASN A 13 -18.50 34.91 -10.92
N ILE A 14 -17.24 35.36 -10.96
CA ILE A 14 -16.07 34.51 -11.23
C ILE A 14 -15.66 33.59 -10.06
N ASP A 15 -16.15 33.90 -8.86
CA ASP A 15 -15.93 33.21 -7.59
C ASP A 15 -17.07 32.24 -7.24
N GLU A 16 -18.12 32.17 -8.06
CA GLU A 16 -19.24 31.25 -7.90
C GLU A 16 -18.99 29.90 -8.59
N LEU A 17 -19.44 28.82 -7.95
CA LEU A 17 -19.26 27.45 -8.41
C LEU A 17 -20.44 26.97 -9.26
N MET A 18 -20.16 26.53 -10.48
CA MET A 18 -21.14 25.85 -11.31
C MET A 18 -21.48 24.47 -10.73
N ILE A 19 -22.77 24.23 -10.46
CA ILE A 19 -23.30 22.95 -9.99
C ILE A 19 -24.44 22.46 -10.89
N ASN A 20 -24.55 21.14 -11.03
CA ASN A 20 -25.61 20.45 -11.75
C ASN A 20 -26.30 19.44 -10.81
N PRO A 21 -27.57 19.06 -11.04
CA PRO A 21 -28.26 18.07 -10.23
C PRO A 21 -27.46 16.77 -10.10
N GLY A 22 -27.34 16.25 -8.88
CA GLY A 22 -26.53 15.08 -8.54
C GLY A 22 -25.05 15.37 -8.25
N ASP A 23 -24.55 16.59 -8.46
CA ASP A 23 -23.17 16.94 -8.13
C ASP A 23 -22.92 16.85 -6.62
N LEU A 24 -21.82 16.21 -6.24
CA LEU A 24 -21.34 16.17 -4.86
C LEU A 24 -20.40 17.35 -4.60
N ILE A 25 -20.65 18.10 -3.53
CA ILE A 25 -19.85 19.25 -3.09
C ILE A 25 -19.27 18.98 -1.71
N TYR A 26 -17.96 19.15 -1.55
CA TYR A 26 -17.29 19.16 -0.25
C TYR A 26 -17.30 20.55 0.34
N VAL A 27 -17.72 20.69 1.59
CA VAL A 27 -17.83 21.96 2.32
C VAL A 27 -17.02 21.84 3.61
N ASP A 28 -15.99 22.67 3.80
CA ASP A 28 -15.28 22.77 5.07
C ASP A 28 -16.07 23.68 6.03
N PRO A 29 -16.60 23.18 7.17
CA PRO A 29 -17.32 24.01 8.13
C PRO A 29 -16.48 25.12 8.74
N ARG A 30 -15.14 24.99 8.71
CA ARG A 30 -14.20 25.98 9.27
C ARG A 30 -13.98 27.20 8.37
N GLN A 31 -14.46 27.16 7.13
CA GLN A 31 -14.23 28.21 6.11
C GLN A 31 -15.50 28.97 5.73
N GLN A 32 -16.62 28.79 6.45
CA GLN A 32 -17.90 29.42 6.11
C GLN A 32 -18.03 30.87 6.60
N SER A 33 -17.04 31.41 7.32
CA SER A 33 -17.01 32.83 7.71
C SER A 33 -16.88 33.80 6.53
N GLU A 34 -16.52 33.30 5.34
CA GLU A 34 -16.46 34.05 4.09
C GLU A 34 -17.81 34.12 3.36
N ALA A 35 -18.81 33.32 3.78
CA ALA A 35 -20.10 33.20 3.08
C ALA A 35 -21.17 34.13 3.66
N GLY A 36 -21.89 34.82 2.77
CA GLY A 36 -23.10 35.57 3.11
C GLY A 36 -24.29 34.64 3.37
N GLU A 37 -25.35 35.19 3.99
CA GLU A 37 -26.58 34.45 4.29
C GLU A 37 -27.19 33.80 3.03
N GLY A 38 -27.49 32.49 3.11
CA GLY A 38 -28.01 31.69 1.98
C GLY A 38 -26.96 31.14 1.01
N TRP A 39 -25.67 31.42 1.24
CA TRP A 39 -24.55 30.91 0.43
C TRP A 39 -23.63 30.01 1.25
N VAL A 40 -22.95 29.10 0.54
CA VAL A 40 -21.96 28.19 1.12
C VAL A 40 -20.74 28.13 0.20
N VAL A 41 -19.54 28.10 0.78
CA VAL A 41 -18.30 27.89 0.02
C VAL A 41 -18.00 26.40 -0.06
N GLY A 42 -17.96 25.87 -1.28
CA GLY A 42 -17.75 24.44 -1.52
C GLY A 42 -16.75 24.16 -2.64
N THR A 43 -16.30 22.90 -2.69
CA THR A 43 -15.44 22.36 -3.75
C THR A 43 -16.18 21.23 -4.47
N SER A 44 -16.33 21.33 -5.79
CA SER A 44 -17.00 20.30 -6.59
C SER A 44 -16.16 19.02 -6.65
N HIS A 45 -16.75 17.88 -6.30
CA HIS A 45 -16.12 16.57 -6.42
C HIS A 45 -15.83 16.20 -7.88
N ARG A 46 -16.62 16.69 -8.84
CA ARG A 46 -16.46 16.35 -10.27
C ARG A 46 -15.33 17.14 -10.94
N THR A 47 -15.17 18.41 -10.60
CA THR A 47 -14.24 19.31 -11.31
C THR A 47 -13.05 19.77 -10.46
N GLY A 48 -13.09 19.61 -9.13
CA GLY A 48 -12.09 20.13 -8.20
C GLY A 48 -12.14 21.65 -7.98
N CYS A 49 -13.02 22.39 -8.66
CA CYS A 49 -13.15 23.83 -8.50
C CYS A 49 -13.78 24.19 -7.14
N ARG A 50 -13.26 25.23 -6.47
CA ARG A 50 -13.84 25.87 -5.28
C ARG A 50 -14.60 27.13 -5.69
N GLY A 51 -15.73 27.41 -5.04
CA GLY A 51 -16.47 28.67 -5.20
C GLY A 51 -17.72 28.74 -4.33
N PHE A 52 -18.44 29.87 -4.40
CA PHE A 52 -19.72 30.08 -3.74
C PHE A 52 -20.87 29.38 -4.49
N LEU A 53 -21.77 28.74 -3.76
CA LEU A 53 -23.01 28.19 -4.32
C LEU A 53 -24.20 28.49 -3.38
N PRO A 54 -25.44 28.58 -3.90
CA PRO A 54 -26.61 28.77 -3.05
C PRO A 54 -26.88 27.52 -2.21
N GLU A 55 -27.00 27.69 -0.89
CA GLU A 55 -27.20 26.57 0.05
C GLU A 55 -28.53 25.86 -0.22
N ASN A 56 -29.58 26.62 -0.54
CA ASN A 56 -30.93 26.13 -0.86
C ASN A 56 -31.03 25.29 -2.14
N TYR A 57 -29.98 25.26 -2.98
CA TYR A 57 -29.89 24.33 -4.11
C TYR A 57 -29.22 23.01 -3.78
N THR A 58 -28.97 22.75 -2.49
CA THR A 58 -28.30 21.54 -2.02
C THR A 58 -29.01 20.90 -0.83
N GLU A 59 -28.76 19.61 -0.64
CA GLU A 59 -29.11 18.85 0.56
C GLU A 59 -27.87 18.18 1.15
N ARG A 60 -27.93 17.72 2.41
CA ARG A 60 -26.84 16.93 3.00
C ARG A 60 -26.78 15.55 2.35
N ALA A 61 -25.65 15.23 1.71
CA ALA A 61 -25.41 13.91 1.14
C ALA A 61 -25.03 12.89 2.23
N HIS A 62 -25.49 11.64 2.11
CA HIS A 62 -24.99 10.56 2.95
C HIS A 62 -23.59 10.13 2.50
N GLU A 63 -22.77 9.62 3.43
CA GLU A 63 -21.43 9.12 3.09
C GLU A 63 -21.46 7.92 2.13
N SER A 64 -22.54 7.13 2.17
CA SER A 64 -22.84 6.07 1.19
C SER A 64 -23.06 6.57 -0.23
N ASP A 65 -23.56 7.80 -0.41
CA ASP A 65 -23.90 8.34 -1.73
C ASP A 65 -22.64 8.67 -2.56
N THR A 66 -21.47 8.64 -1.93
CA THR A 66 -20.17 8.80 -2.59
C THR A 66 -19.46 7.47 -2.86
N TRP A 67 -20.12 6.33 -2.61
CA TRP A 67 -19.53 5.01 -2.84
C TRP A 67 -19.71 4.58 -4.30
N VAL A 68 -18.59 4.37 -5.00
CA VAL A 68 -18.62 3.80 -6.34
C VAL A 68 -18.65 2.27 -6.23
N LYS A 69 -19.66 1.63 -6.82
CA LYS A 69 -19.77 0.17 -6.90
C LYS A 69 -18.70 -0.37 -7.87
N HIS A 70 -17.49 -0.60 -7.38
CA HIS A 70 -16.35 -1.07 -8.18
C HIS A 70 -16.52 -2.49 -8.73
N ARG A 71 -17.15 -3.39 -7.95
CA ARG A 71 -17.52 -4.76 -8.38
C ARG A 71 -18.63 -5.32 -7.51
N GLU A 72 -19.30 -6.33 -8.03
CA GLU A 72 -20.24 -7.19 -7.30
C GLU A 72 -19.70 -8.62 -7.33
N TYR A 73 -19.80 -9.32 -6.20
CA TYR A 73 -19.49 -10.74 -6.10
C TYR A 73 -20.72 -11.44 -5.54
N VAL A 74 -21.34 -12.28 -6.36
CA VAL A 74 -22.39 -13.19 -5.92
C VAL A 74 -21.72 -14.46 -5.39
N PHE A 75 -21.85 -14.69 -4.08
CA PHE A 75 -21.40 -15.94 -3.47
C PHE A 75 -22.53 -16.97 -3.56
N ASP A 76 -22.40 -17.92 -4.48
CA ASP A 76 -23.30 -19.06 -4.53
C ASP A 76 -23.02 -19.99 -3.32
N THR A 77 -24.07 -20.33 -2.58
CA THR A 77 -23.96 -21.20 -1.40
C THR A 77 -23.71 -22.64 -1.85
N ALA A 78 -22.45 -23.09 -1.75
CA ALA A 78 -21.99 -24.42 -2.14
C ALA A 78 -22.63 -25.57 -1.31
N SER A 79 -23.90 -25.86 -1.60
CA SER A 79 -24.65 -27.00 -1.12
C SER A 79 -24.24 -28.25 -1.91
N ARG A 80 -23.17 -28.91 -1.43
CA ARG A 80 -22.78 -30.23 -1.94
C ARG A 80 -23.88 -31.26 -1.68
N SER A 81 -24.46 -31.80 -2.75
CA SER A 81 -25.04 -33.15 -2.76
C SER A 81 -24.66 -33.88 -4.05
N PHE A 82 -24.68 -35.22 -4.02
CA PHE A 82 -23.98 -36.09 -4.96
C PHE A 82 -24.92 -36.80 -5.96
N THR A 83 -24.35 -37.20 -7.12
CA THR A 83 -24.95 -37.99 -8.22
C THR A 83 -26.00 -37.23 -9.06
N LYS A 84 -26.13 -37.46 -10.38
CA LYS A 84 -25.86 -38.69 -11.16
C LYS A 84 -25.35 -38.36 -12.59
N THR A 85 -24.71 -39.34 -13.24
CA THR A 85 -24.25 -39.32 -14.64
C THR A 85 -25.38 -39.15 -15.65
N GLU A 86 -25.16 -38.37 -16.72
CA GLU A 86 -25.43 -38.80 -18.12
C GLU A 86 -24.72 -37.91 -19.17
N LYS A 87 -24.89 -38.22 -20.46
CA LYS A 87 -23.92 -37.96 -21.54
C LYS A 87 -24.15 -36.67 -22.36
N GLU A 88 -23.08 -36.24 -23.02
CA GLU A 88 -23.00 -35.30 -24.15
C GLU A 88 -24.02 -35.58 -25.29
N PRO A 89 -24.39 -34.60 -26.17
CA PRO A 89 -23.41 -33.92 -27.03
C PRO A 89 -23.62 -32.43 -27.41
N ASN A 90 -22.48 -31.72 -27.46
CA ASN A 90 -22.01 -30.79 -28.50
C ASN A 90 -23.01 -30.31 -29.59
N VAL A 91 -23.41 -29.02 -29.55
CA VAL A 91 -23.98 -28.27 -30.70
C VAL A 91 -23.43 -26.84 -30.73
N LYS A 92 -22.79 -26.45 -31.84
CA LYS A 92 -22.60 -25.05 -32.24
C LYS A 92 -23.79 -24.60 -33.12
N PRO A 93 -24.13 -23.32 -33.12
CA PRO A 93 -24.27 -22.62 -34.41
C PRO A 93 -23.54 -21.27 -34.48
N ASN A 94 -23.05 -20.95 -35.68
CA ASN A 94 -22.66 -19.60 -36.09
C ASN A 94 -23.90 -18.76 -36.45
N GLY A 95 -23.72 -17.43 -36.49
CA GLY A 95 -24.67 -16.42 -36.97
C GLY A 95 -24.45 -15.13 -36.18
N GLU A 96 -23.54 -14.25 -36.61
CA GLU A 96 -23.82 -13.15 -37.55
C GLU A 96 -25.08 -12.34 -37.17
N ALA A 97 -25.10 -11.01 -37.12
CA ALA A 97 -24.13 -9.93 -37.07
C ALA A 97 -25.00 -8.66 -37.11
N HIS A 98 -24.90 -7.74 -36.14
CA HIS A 98 -25.40 -6.38 -36.34
C HIS A 98 -24.41 -5.37 -35.79
N ASN A 99 -23.74 -4.67 -36.72
CA ASN A 99 -22.84 -3.56 -36.44
C ASN A 99 -23.64 -2.29 -36.12
N LEU A 100 -23.18 -1.52 -35.12
CA LEU A 100 -23.39 -0.06 -35.08
C LEU A 100 -22.07 0.65 -34.72
N SER A 101 -21.78 1.72 -35.46
CA SER A 101 -20.55 2.53 -35.43
C SER A 101 -20.96 4.01 -35.41
N MET A 102 -20.19 4.99 -34.92
CA MET A 102 -18.75 5.07 -34.63
C MET A 102 -18.51 5.29 -33.10
N SER A 103 -17.36 5.65 -32.53
CA SER A 103 -16.12 6.25 -33.06
C SER A 103 -14.92 5.98 -32.14
N ARG A 104 -13.77 5.59 -32.70
CA ARG A 104 -12.49 5.54 -31.98
C ARG A 104 -11.63 6.73 -32.40
N SER A 105 -11.33 7.63 -31.46
CA SER A 105 -10.28 8.64 -31.65
C SER A 105 -8.93 7.95 -31.81
N VAL A 106 -8.31 8.08 -32.98
CA VAL A 106 -7.02 7.45 -33.31
C VAL A 106 -5.87 8.34 -32.86
N THR A 107 -5.71 8.49 -31.54
CA THR A 107 -4.57 9.16 -30.90
C THR A 107 -4.32 8.52 -29.54
N ASN A 108 -3.17 7.83 -29.41
CA ASN A 108 -2.56 7.18 -28.22
C ASN A 108 -2.25 5.68 -28.33
N VAL A 109 -2.42 5.04 -29.50
CA VAL A 109 -1.98 3.64 -29.72
C VAL A 109 -0.44 3.53 -29.93
N VAL A 110 0.29 4.65 -29.94
CA VAL A 110 1.75 4.72 -30.18
C VAL A 110 2.51 5.00 -28.89
N SER A 111 2.55 4.00 -28.00
CA SER A 111 3.55 3.91 -26.90
C SER A 111 3.70 2.49 -26.31
N LEU A 112 2.88 1.53 -26.73
CA LEU A 112 2.82 0.16 -26.20
C LEU A 112 3.59 -0.88 -27.03
N GLN A 113 4.54 -0.44 -27.85
CA GLN A 113 5.46 -1.31 -28.59
C GLN A 113 6.89 -0.82 -28.37
N ASN A 114 7.74 -1.70 -27.81
CA ASN A 114 9.13 -1.51 -27.32
C ASN A 114 9.32 -1.25 -25.81
N ALA A 115 8.47 -1.83 -24.96
CA ALA A 115 8.86 -2.12 -23.57
C ALA A 115 9.88 -3.28 -23.52
N ALA A 116 11.12 -3.02 -23.97
CA ALA A 116 12.24 -3.91 -23.65
C ALA A 116 12.32 -4.01 -22.12
N LEU A 117 12.44 -5.23 -21.56
CA LEU A 117 12.49 -5.46 -20.11
C LEU A 117 13.50 -4.51 -19.44
N ARG A 118 12.97 -3.48 -18.79
CA ARG A 118 13.77 -2.47 -18.08
C ARG A 118 14.01 -2.96 -16.66
N ARG A 119 15.20 -2.65 -16.15
CA ARG A 119 15.51 -2.89 -14.75
C ARG A 119 14.79 -1.83 -13.94
N GLY A 120 14.02 -2.27 -12.95
CA GLY A 120 13.23 -1.38 -12.09
C GLY A 120 13.57 -1.56 -10.62
N VAL A 121 13.32 -0.53 -9.82
CA VAL A 121 13.29 -0.60 -8.36
C VAL A 121 11.93 -0.13 -7.88
N LEU A 122 11.16 -1.02 -7.26
CA LEU A 122 9.87 -0.73 -6.66
C LEU A 122 10.05 -0.67 -5.15
N VAL A 123 10.00 0.54 -4.58
CA VAL A 123 10.06 0.76 -3.13
C VAL A 123 8.65 0.91 -2.60
N MET A 124 8.26 0.15 -1.58
CA MET A 124 6.96 0.24 -0.94
C MET A 124 7.04 0.22 0.58
N SER A 125 6.09 0.89 1.24
CA SER A 125 5.88 0.77 2.69
C SER A 125 5.23 -0.58 3.03
N HIS A 126 5.32 -0.98 4.31
CA HIS A 126 4.60 -2.14 4.84
C HIS A 126 3.07 -1.93 4.88
N GLY A 127 2.32 -3.01 5.05
CA GLY A 127 0.87 -2.99 5.26
C GLY A 127 0.44 -2.42 6.62
N GLU A 128 -0.86 -2.35 6.87
CA GLU A 128 -1.45 -1.97 8.15
C GLU A 128 -0.92 -2.82 9.32
N ARG A 129 -0.49 -2.16 10.41
CA ARG A 129 0.03 -2.81 11.62
C ARG A 129 -1.06 -2.97 12.68
N VAL A 130 -0.95 -4.00 13.52
CA VAL A 130 -1.89 -4.20 14.65
C VAL A 130 -1.89 -3.03 15.64
N ASP A 131 -0.74 -2.41 15.92
CA ASP A 131 -0.63 -1.32 16.90
C ASP A 131 -1.18 0.03 16.38
N GLN A 132 -1.29 0.19 15.05
CA GLN A 132 -1.95 1.34 14.43
C GLN A 132 -3.48 1.26 14.59
N VAL A 133 -4.04 0.04 14.58
CA VAL A 133 -5.49 -0.21 14.71
C VAL A 133 -5.90 -0.26 16.19
N PHE A 134 -5.19 -1.04 16.99
CA PHE A 134 -5.56 -1.37 18.37
C PHE A 134 -4.80 -0.55 19.42
N GLY A 135 -3.92 0.35 18.99
CA GLY A 135 -3.15 1.25 19.85
C GLY A 135 -2.00 0.55 20.61
N LYS A 136 -1.36 1.31 21.51
CA LYS A 136 -0.13 0.87 22.22
C LYS A 136 -0.33 -0.34 23.13
N SER A 137 -1.56 -0.60 23.60
CA SER A 137 -1.87 -1.74 24.46
C SER A 137 -2.33 -2.99 23.69
N TRP A 138 -2.20 -3.02 22.36
CA TRP A 138 -2.69 -4.12 21.51
C TRP A 138 -2.27 -5.51 22.00
N LEU A 139 -1.04 -5.65 22.53
CA LEU A 139 -0.54 -6.95 22.98
C LEU A 139 -1.29 -7.43 24.23
N GLN A 140 -1.66 -6.52 25.14
CA GLN A 140 -2.47 -6.85 26.33
C GLN A 140 -3.89 -7.26 25.94
N GLN A 141 -4.42 -6.72 24.83
CA GLN A 141 -5.75 -7.07 24.33
C GLN A 141 -5.81 -8.47 23.72
N CYS A 142 -4.69 -9.03 23.26
CA CYS A 142 -4.61 -10.34 22.59
C CYS A 142 -3.82 -11.40 23.36
N LEU A 143 -3.56 -11.18 24.66
CA LEU A 143 -2.97 -12.17 25.57
C LEU A 143 -3.95 -12.58 26.67
N THR A 144 -4.05 -13.89 26.93
CA THR A 144 -4.77 -14.44 28.08
C THR A 144 -4.00 -14.22 29.37
N ALA A 145 -4.64 -14.46 30.53
CA ALA A 145 -4.01 -14.34 31.85
C ALA A 145 -2.80 -15.28 32.04
N ASP A 146 -2.76 -16.42 31.35
CA ASP A 146 -1.61 -17.34 31.29
C ASP A 146 -0.60 -17.02 30.16
N GLY A 147 -0.71 -15.84 29.54
CA GLY A 147 0.24 -15.32 28.56
C GLY A 147 0.17 -15.96 27.17
N LYS A 148 -0.91 -16.67 26.85
CA LYS A 148 -1.12 -17.26 25.52
C LYS A 148 -1.78 -16.25 24.58
N TYR A 149 -1.37 -16.28 23.32
CA TYR A 149 -2.01 -15.49 22.28
C TYR A 149 -3.43 -15.97 21.99
N TYR A 150 -4.37 -15.05 21.88
CA TYR A 150 -5.71 -15.29 21.35
C TYR A 150 -6.16 -14.11 20.48
N ARG A 151 -6.99 -14.41 19.46
CA ARG A 151 -7.49 -13.41 18.52
C ARG A 151 -8.74 -12.72 19.08
N ALA A 152 -8.55 -11.59 19.78
CA ALA A 152 -9.62 -10.82 20.42
C ALA A 152 -10.53 -10.06 19.43
N ASP A 153 -10.02 -9.72 18.26
CA ASP A 153 -10.71 -9.08 17.14
C ASP A 153 -10.26 -9.74 15.83
N LEU A 154 -11.12 -9.84 14.82
CA LEU A 154 -10.81 -10.54 13.56
C LEU A 154 -9.67 -9.89 12.76
N ASN A 155 -9.38 -8.60 12.99
CA ASN A 155 -8.25 -7.91 12.36
C ASN A 155 -6.89 -8.17 13.05
N PHE A 156 -6.86 -8.80 14.22
CA PHE A 156 -5.63 -9.43 14.70
C PHE A 156 -5.32 -10.70 13.87
N PRO A 157 -4.04 -11.04 13.62
CA PRO A 157 -3.67 -12.24 12.86
C PRO A 157 -4.18 -13.54 13.52
N SER A 158 -4.23 -14.64 12.76
CA SER A 158 -4.65 -15.94 13.31
C SER A 158 -3.66 -16.54 14.31
N SER A 159 -2.38 -16.15 14.22
CA SER A 159 -1.30 -16.55 15.13
C SER A 159 -0.17 -15.54 15.09
N LEU A 160 0.65 -15.51 16.15
CA LEU A 160 1.94 -14.83 16.16
C LEU A 160 3.08 -15.85 15.96
N PRO A 161 4.20 -15.47 15.32
CA PRO A 161 5.38 -16.33 15.23
C PRO A 161 5.84 -16.79 16.62
N ARG A 162 6.28 -18.05 16.74
CA ARG A 162 6.97 -18.49 17.96
C ARG A 162 8.33 -17.81 18.04
N GLN A 163 8.58 -17.09 19.12
CA GLN A 163 9.90 -16.57 19.50
C GLN A 163 10.33 -17.22 20.82
N LYS A 164 11.64 -17.34 21.03
CA LYS A 164 12.21 -18.08 22.17
C LYS A 164 12.16 -17.29 23.48
N ASP A 165 12.21 -15.95 23.41
CA ASP A 165 12.55 -15.13 24.57
C ASP A 165 11.37 -14.44 25.27
N SER A 166 10.40 -13.85 24.53
CA SER A 166 9.13 -13.36 25.10
C SER A 166 8.14 -12.86 24.04
N MET A 167 6.83 -13.01 24.29
CA MET A 167 5.78 -12.31 23.53
C MET A 167 5.90 -10.77 23.63
N LYS A 168 6.51 -10.24 24.69
CA LYS A 168 6.71 -8.78 24.87
C LYS A 168 7.56 -8.14 23.77
N GLN A 169 8.37 -8.92 23.05
CA GLN A 169 9.21 -8.41 21.96
C GLN A 169 8.38 -7.78 20.83
N PHE A 170 7.15 -8.26 20.61
CA PHE A 170 6.24 -7.68 19.62
C PHE A 170 5.75 -6.27 19.97
N GLU A 171 5.86 -5.79 21.23
CA GLU A 171 5.49 -4.41 21.60
C GLU A 171 6.30 -3.37 20.80
N CYS A 172 7.56 -3.69 20.47
CA CYS A 172 8.46 -2.83 19.68
C CYS A 172 8.63 -3.30 18.22
N ASP A 173 8.16 -4.49 17.85
CA ASP A 173 8.14 -4.97 16.46
C ASP A 173 6.78 -5.61 16.13
N PRO A 174 5.71 -4.81 15.99
CA PRO A 174 4.36 -5.30 15.81
C PRO A 174 4.16 -5.94 14.42
N PRO A 175 3.37 -7.02 14.33
CA PRO A 175 3.00 -7.66 13.07
C PRO A 175 2.00 -6.83 12.26
N LEU A 176 1.75 -7.28 11.04
CA LEU A 176 0.59 -6.86 10.25
C LEU A 176 -0.73 -7.30 10.90
N SER A 177 -1.78 -6.50 10.67
CA SER A 177 -3.17 -6.90 10.87
C SER A 177 -3.65 -7.83 9.75
N CYS A 178 -4.83 -8.44 9.87
CA CYS A 178 -5.43 -9.22 8.77
C CYS A 178 -5.71 -8.34 7.54
N CYS A 179 -6.10 -7.07 7.72
CA CYS A 179 -6.19 -6.09 6.65
C CYS A 179 -4.80 -5.81 6.04
N GLY A 180 -3.75 -5.66 6.84
CA GLY A 180 -2.37 -5.51 6.35
C GLY A 180 -1.89 -6.70 5.51
N ILE A 181 -2.25 -7.92 5.91
CA ILE A 181 -2.01 -9.16 5.16
C ILE A 181 -2.77 -9.16 3.83
N PHE A 182 -4.07 -8.82 3.86
CA PHE A 182 -4.92 -8.73 2.68
C PHE A 182 -4.42 -7.68 1.68
N GLN A 183 -4.14 -6.45 2.14
CA GLN A 183 -3.53 -5.38 1.36
C GLN A 183 -2.27 -5.90 0.64
N SER A 184 -1.36 -6.53 1.39
CA SER A 184 -0.06 -6.98 0.88
C SER A 184 -0.21 -8.03 -0.21
N ARG A 185 -1.13 -8.98 0.01
CA ARG A 185 -1.45 -10.01 -0.99
C ARG A 185 -2.10 -9.41 -2.25
N LEU A 186 -3.03 -8.46 -2.09
CA LEU A 186 -3.71 -7.81 -3.20
C LEU A 186 -2.73 -7.05 -4.11
N ILE A 187 -1.72 -6.38 -3.56
CA ILE A 187 -0.64 -5.77 -4.36
C ILE A 187 0.17 -6.82 -5.11
N GLY A 188 0.47 -7.97 -4.50
CA GLY A 188 1.12 -9.09 -5.19
C GLY A 188 0.29 -9.66 -6.34
N GLU A 189 -1.01 -9.80 -6.16
CA GLU A 189 -1.95 -10.25 -7.19
C GLU A 189 -2.04 -9.21 -8.34
N ALA A 190 -2.12 -7.91 -8.02
CA ALA A 190 -2.09 -6.85 -9.02
C ALA A 190 -0.76 -6.77 -9.80
N LEU A 191 0.38 -6.99 -9.16
CA LEU A 191 1.69 -7.05 -9.85
C LEU A 191 1.77 -8.24 -10.81
N LEU A 192 1.14 -9.37 -10.47
CA LEU A 192 1.03 -10.54 -11.34
C LEU A 192 0.12 -10.26 -12.54
N GLU A 193 -1.01 -9.59 -12.34
CA GLU A 193 -1.93 -9.17 -13.42
C GLU A 193 -1.29 -8.17 -14.40
N GLN A 194 -0.26 -7.43 -13.97
CA GLN A 194 0.54 -6.54 -14.82
C GLN A 194 1.83 -7.19 -15.35
N GLU A 195 1.96 -8.52 -15.23
CA GLU A 195 3.10 -9.33 -15.72
C GLU A 195 4.47 -8.86 -15.19
N VAL A 196 4.50 -8.24 -14.01
CA VAL A 196 5.74 -7.66 -13.43
C VAL A 196 6.71 -8.75 -13.02
N THR A 197 7.82 -8.86 -13.75
CA THR A 197 8.90 -9.81 -13.45
C THR A 197 9.75 -9.31 -12.27
N VAL A 198 9.45 -9.78 -11.05
CA VAL A 198 10.27 -9.49 -9.86
C VAL A 198 11.50 -10.38 -9.83
N SER A 199 12.69 -9.77 -9.87
CA SER A 199 13.99 -10.46 -9.92
C SER A 199 14.58 -10.74 -8.54
N SER A 200 14.28 -9.90 -7.55
CA SER A 200 14.74 -10.03 -6.17
C SER A 200 13.86 -9.21 -5.23
N VAL A 201 13.78 -9.66 -3.97
CA VAL A 201 13.01 -8.98 -2.92
C VAL A 201 13.93 -8.67 -1.74
N TYR A 202 13.95 -7.42 -1.32
CA TYR A 202 14.63 -6.94 -0.11
C TYR A 202 13.59 -6.46 0.89
N SER A 203 13.86 -6.64 2.18
CA SER A 203 12.98 -6.17 3.24
C SER A 203 13.75 -5.63 4.44
N SER A 204 13.21 -4.59 5.06
CA SER A 204 13.62 -4.16 6.40
C SER A 204 13.43 -5.30 7.42
N PRO A 205 14.26 -5.39 8.48
CA PRO A 205 14.20 -6.46 9.47
C PRO A 205 12.95 -6.44 10.36
N ALA A 206 12.19 -5.34 10.38
CA ALA A 206 10.92 -5.24 11.08
C ALA A 206 9.90 -6.28 10.57
N LEU A 207 9.26 -7.02 11.48
CA LEU A 207 8.37 -8.14 11.18
C LEU A 207 7.28 -7.76 10.16
N ARG A 208 6.66 -6.59 10.31
CA ARG A 208 5.68 -6.00 9.37
C ARG A 208 6.18 -5.93 7.91
N CYS A 209 7.45 -5.61 7.70
CA CYS A 209 8.05 -5.51 6.37
C CYS A 209 8.33 -6.91 5.80
N VAL A 210 8.80 -7.85 6.62
CA VAL A 210 9.03 -9.25 6.20
C VAL A 210 7.70 -9.93 5.85
N GLN A 211 6.66 -9.73 6.67
CA GLN A 211 5.30 -10.22 6.41
C GLN A 211 4.71 -9.61 5.14
N THR A 212 4.85 -8.29 4.93
CA THR A 212 4.40 -7.64 3.69
C THR A 212 5.11 -8.26 2.47
N ALA A 213 6.43 -8.42 2.52
CA ALA A 213 7.20 -9.06 1.45
C ALA A 213 6.74 -10.50 1.17
N GLN A 214 6.49 -11.30 2.21
CA GLN A 214 5.95 -12.66 2.07
C GLN A 214 4.58 -12.67 1.39
N HIS A 215 3.65 -11.80 1.81
CA HIS A 215 2.30 -11.78 1.26
C HIS A 215 2.25 -11.22 -0.17
N VAL A 216 3.14 -10.27 -0.51
CA VAL A 216 3.34 -9.84 -1.92
C VAL A 216 3.87 -11.01 -2.77
N LEU A 217 4.85 -11.78 -2.28
CA LEU A 217 5.34 -13.00 -2.96
C LEU A 217 4.26 -14.08 -3.11
N GLN A 218 3.32 -14.19 -2.15
CA GLN A 218 2.16 -15.08 -2.24
C GLN A 218 1.23 -14.66 -3.38
N GLY A 219 0.88 -13.38 -3.47
CA GLY A 219 0.05 -12.85 -4.56
C GLY A 219 0.70 -13.01 -5.93
N LEU A 220 2.02 -12.77 -6.01
CA LEU A 220 2.85 -12.97 -7.20
C LEU A 220 3.03 -14.45 -7.60
N LYS A 221 2.64 -15.42 -6.76
CA LYS A 221 2.90 -16.86 -6.95
C LYS A 221 4.40 -17.18 -7.07
N LEU A 222 5.22 -16.42 -6.34
CA LEU A 222 6.69 -16.50 -6.29
C LEU A 222 7.25 -17.06 -4.97
N ASN A 223 6.41 -17.45 -4.00
CA ASN A 223 6.82 -18.21 -2.80
C ASN A 223 7.80 -19.34 -3.16
N GLN A 224 8.79 -19.57 -2.31
CA GLN A 224 9.87 -20.57 -2.47
C GLN A 224 10.76 -20.42 -3.73
N LYS A 225 10.33 -19.68 -4.77
CA LYS A 225 11.10 -19.38 -5.99
C LYS A 225 12.00 -18.16 -5.80
N VAL A 226 11.47 -17.11 -5.18
CA VAL A 226 12.22 -15.89 -4.82
C VAL A 226 12.25 -15.78 -3.31
N ARG A 227 13.43 -15.52 -2.76
CA ARG A 227 13.65 -15.42 -1.31
C ARG A 227 13.87 -13.96 -0.89
N ILE A 228 13.38 -13.63 0.30
CA ILE A 228 13.43 -12.30 0.92
C ILE A 228 14.82 -12.08 1.51
N ARG A 229 15.49 -11.01 1.06
CA ARG A 229 16.78 -10.56 1.57
C ARG A 229 16.56 -9.54 2.68
N VAL A 230 16.82 -9.94 3.93
CA VAL A 230 16.66 -9.05 5.09
C VAL A 230 17.87 -8.12 5.17
N GLU A 231 17.64 -6.82 5.01
CA GLU A 231 18.68 -5.79 4.98
C GLU A 231 18.42 -4.76 6.11
N PRO A 232 19.18 -4.81 7.22
CA PRO A 232 19.06 -3.88 8.34
C PRO A 232 19.16 -2.41 7.92
N GLY A 233 19.95 -2.12 6.88
CA GLY A 233 20.09 -0.79 6.31
C GLY A 233 18.80 -0.18 5.71
N LEU A 234 17.73 -0.97 5.53
CA LEU A 234 16.39 -0.50 5.11
C LEU A 234 15.46 -0.13 6.29
N PHE A 235 15.89 -0.28 7.54
CA PHE A 235 15.07 0.05 8.71
C PHE A 235 14.70 1.56 8.76
N GLU A 236 13.61 1.91 9.44
CA GLU A 236 13.11 3.28 9.60
C GLU A 236 14.13 4.19 10.29
N TRP A 237 13.95 5.51 10.20
CA TRP A 237 14.76 6.49 10.92
C TRP A 237 14.65 6.25 12.43
N THR A 238 15.74 5.81 13.07
CA THR A 238 15.72 5.29 14.45
C THR A 238 15.40 6.35 15.51
N LYS A 239 15.34 7.64 15.14
CA LYS A 239 14.84 8.72 15.99
C LYS A 239 13.33 8.63 16.28
N TRP A 240 12.57 7.93 15.45
CA TRP A 240 11.14 7.70 15.66
C TRP A 240 10.84 6.47 16.52
N GLU A 241 11.84 5.66 16.86
CA GLU A 241 11.66 4.52 17.77
C GLU A 241 11.42 4.99 19.20
N ALA A 242 10.22 4.72 19.72
CA ALA A 242 9.72 5.28 20.97
C ALA A 242 10.56 4.88 22.20
N SER A 243 11.23 3.73 22.15
CA SER A 243 12.13 3.22 23.19
C SER A 243 13.50 3.89 23.20
N ARG A 244 13.84 4.66 22.16
CA ARG A 244 15.22 5.11 21.83
C ARG A 244 16.25 3.99 21.75
N ALA A 245 15.81 2.75 21.56
CA ALA A 245 16.63 1.56 21.35
C ALA A 245 16.22 0.92 20.01
N ILE A 246 17.16 0.24 19.36
CA ILE A 246 16.82 -0.56 18.17
C ILE A 246 15.90 -1.72 18.61
N PRO A 247 14.74 -1.92 17.98
CA PRO A 247 13.90 -3.07 18.28
C PRO A 247 14.67 -4.38 18.11
N LYS A 248 14.40 -5.34 18.99
CA LYS A 248 14.95 -6.68 18.83
C LYS A 248 14.14 -7.39 17.74
N PHE A 249 14.66 -7.37 16.52
CA PHE A 249 14.05 -8.07 15.39
C PHE A 249 14.18 -9.59 15.53
N MET A 250 13.33 -10.34 14.82
CA MET A 250 13.51 -11.78 14.65
C MET A 250 14.81 -12.06 13.90
N THR A 251 15.57 -13.06 14.35
CA THR A 251 16.75 -13.53 13.64
C THR A 251 16.36 -14.23 12.33
N VAL A 252 17.30 -14.32 11.37
CA VAL A 252 17.12 -15.08 10.12
C VAL A 252 16.68 -16.53 10.40
N ALA A 253 17.19 -17.15 11.47
CA ALA A 253 16.79 -18.51 11.87
C ALA A 253 15.34 -18.56 12.36
N GLU A 254 14.91 -17.62 13.21
CA GLU A 254 13.53 -17.55 13.70
C GLU A 254 12.52 -17.21 12.59
N LEU A 255 12.92 -16.37 11.61
CA LEU A 255 12.08 -16.08 10.44
C LEU A 255 11.88 -17.33 9.56
N VAL A 256 12.91 -18.16 9.38
CA VAL A 256 12.80 -19.46 8.69
C VAL A 256 11.98 -20.46 9.52
N GLU A 257 12.17 -20.51 10.84
CA GLU A 257 11.36 -21.34 11.76
C GLU A 257 9.86 -20.93 11.70
N ALA A 258 9.58 -19.63 11.53
CA ALA A 258 8.26 -19.08 11.29
C ALA A 258 7.74 -19.25 9.84
N SER A 259 8.45 -20.01 9.00
CA SER A 259 8.08 -20.34 7.61
C SER A 259 8.02 -19.14 6.64
N TYR A 260 8.83 -18.11 6.87
CA TYR A 260 9.07 -17.06 5.86
C TYR A 260 10.16 -17.50 4.87
N ASP A 261 9.99 -17.14 3.58
CA ASP A 261 10.89 -17.49 2.47
C ASP A 261 12.20 -16.67 2.51
N ILE A 262 13.04 -16.80 3.54
CA ILE A 262 14.23 -15.96 3.73
C ILE A 262 15.46 -16.46 2.95
N ASP A 263 16.23 -15.54 2.37
CA ASP A 263 17.53 -15.80 1.75
C ASP A 263 18.62 -15.90 2.83
N THR A 264 18.85 -17.10 3.37
CA THR A 264 19.89 -17.38 4.37
C THR A 264 21.32 -17.18 3.85
N SER A 265 21.51 -17.10 2.52
CA SER A 265 22.82 -16.84 1.89
C SER A 265 23.13 -15.34 1.78
N TYR A 266 22.12 -14.48 1.87
CA TYR A 266 22.29 -13.04 1.74
C TYR A 266 23.20 -12.44 2.82
N ARG A 267 24.11 -11.55 2.40
CA ARG A 267 24.96 -10.76 3.28
C ARG A 267 24.86 -9.31 2.84
N GLY A 268 24.09 -8.52 3.58
CA GLY A 268 23.96 -7.08 3.38
C GLY A 268 25.24 -6.33 3.68
N ASN A 269 25.37 -5.12 3.14
CA ASN A 269 26.52 -4.25 3.42
C ASN A 269 26.34 -3.44 4.73
N PHE A 270 25.13 -3.41 5.30
CA PHE A 270 24.83 -2.71 6.53
C PHE A 270 24.43 -3.70 7.65
N PRO A 271 25.34 -4.07 8.56
CA PRO A 271 25.01 -5.03 9.62
C PRO A 271 24.09 -4.40 10.66
N LEU A 272 23.27 -5.24 11.33
CA LEU A 272 22.30 -4.77 12.34
C LEU A 272 22.97 -4.00 13.49
N SER A 273 24.20 -4.36 13.87
CA SER A 273 25.01 -3.66 14.88
C SER A 273 25.43 -2.24 14.48
N SER A 274 25.26 -1.83 13.23
CA SER A 274 25.53 -0.48 12.74
C SER A 274 24.31 0.43 12.77
N LEU A 275 23.10 -0.06 13.10
CA LEU A 275 21.95 0.82 13.36
C LEU A 275 22.19 1.57 14.67
N VAL A 276 22.43 2.87 14.56
CA VAL A 276 22.59 3.76 15.72
C VAL A 276 21.21 4.09 16.30
N PRO A 277 20.95 3.94 17.60
CA PRO A 277 19.71 4.39 18.20
C PRO A 277 19.60 5.92 18.18
N SER A 278 18.45 6.46 17.77
CA SER A 278 18.24 7.91 17.61
C SER A 278 19.27 8.60 16.68
N GLU A 279 19.57 7.97 15.52
CA GLU A 279 20.48 8.50 14.50
C GLU A 279 20.05 9.88 13.98
N SER A 280 21.01 10.67 13.45
CA SER A 280 20.66 11.96 12.82
C SER A 280 19.85 11.74 11.53
N TYR A 281 19.19 12.79 11.03
CA TYR A 281 18.45 12.68 9.77
C TYR A 281 19.43 12.46 8.60
N GLU A 282 20.60 13.10 8.70
CA GLU A 282 21.70 13.03 7.76
C GLU A 282 22.30 11.62 7.71
N ASP A 283 22.50 10.97 8.87
CA ASP A 283 22.94 9.57 8.96
C ASP A 283 21.92 8.61 8.34
N TYR A 284 20.63 8.82 8.64
CA TYR A 284 19.53 8.02 8.09
C TYR A 284 19.48 8.08 6.54
N VAL A 285 19.55 9.29 5.98
CA VAL A 285 19.62 9.52 4.52
C VAL A 285 20.90 8.94 3.94
N SER A 286 22.04 9.10 4.63
CA SER A 286 23.35 8.59 4.21
C SER A 286 23.36 7.05 4.12
N ARG A 287 22.91 6.33 5.17
CA ARG A 287 22.84 4.86 5.12
C ARG A 287 21.84 4.38 4.08
N SER A 288 20.69 5.04 3.94
CA SER A 288 19.70 4.71 2.90
C SER A 288 20.32 4.82 1.51
N SER A 289 21.11 5.88 1.26
CA SER A 289 21.85 6.09 0.01
C SER A 289 22.90 5.00 -0.23
N ALA A 290 23.68 4.62 0.79
CA ALA A 290 24.70 3.59 0.69
C ALA A 290 24.10 2.19 0.43
N VAL A 291 22.99 1.88 1.10
CA VAL A 291 22.27 0.59 0.98
C VAL A 291 21.65 0.45 -0.40
N ILE A 292 20.92 1.47 -0.90
CA ILE A 292 20.29 1.36 -2.22
C ILE A 292 21.32 1.24 -3.34
N LYS A 293 22.42 1.99 -3.27
CA LYS A 293 23.54 1.89 -4.22
C LYS A 293 24.16 0.49 -4.23
N HIS A 294 24.26 -0.15 -3.06
CA HIS A 294 24.71 -1.54 -2.98
C HIS A 294 23.71 -2.52 -3.58
N ILE A 295 22.41 -2.39 -3.25
CA ILE A 295 21.32 -3.21 -3.80
C ILE A 295 21.26 -3.12 -5.35
N ILE A 296 21.46 -1.93 -5.93
CA ILE A 296 21.47 -1.76 -7.39
C ILE A 296 22.83 -2.02 -8.05
N THR A 297 23.90 -2.31 -7.31
CA THR A 297 25.18 -2.72 -7.92
C THR A 297 25.06 -4.17 -8.41
N PRO A 298 25.32 -4.45 -9.70
CA PRO A 298 25.30 -5.83 -10.19
C PRO A 298 26.33 -6.69 -9.45
N SER A 299 25.96 -7.91 -9.05
CA SER A 299 26.94 -8.85 -8.48
C SER A 299 27.97 -9.24 -9.54
N PRO A 300 29.22 -9.61 -9.18
CA PRO A 300 30.22 -10.06 -10.16
C PRO A 300 29.73 -11.23 -11.02
N TRP A 301 28.85 -12.08 -10.47
CA TRP A 301 28.25 -13.22 -11.16
C TRP A 301 27.23 -12.82 -12.24
N PHE A 302 26.63 -11.63 -12.16
CA PHE A 302 25.73 -11.08 -13.19
C PHE A 302 26.43 -10.88 -14.54
N PHE A 303 27.73 -10.58 -14.54
CA PHE A 303 28.54 -10.47 -15.76
C PHE A 303 28.96 -11.84 -16.33
N ALA A 304 28.94 -12.89 -15.50
CA ALA A 304 29.20 -14.27 -15.95
C ALA A 304 27.94 -14.97 -16.46
N PHE A 305 26.77 -14.65 -15.87
CA PHE A 305 25.46 -15.19 -16.24
C PHE A 305 24.43 -14.03 -16.23
N PRO A 306 24.15 -13.40 -17.39
CA PRO A 306 23.23 -12.27 -17.46
C PRO A 306 21.81 -12.73 -17.13
N ALA A 307 21.33 -12.34 -15.95
CA ALA A 307 19.96 -12.60 -15.54
C ALA A 307 18.98 -11.74 -16.35
N VAL A 308 17.75 -12.24 -16.55
CA VAL A 308 16.68 -11.48 -17.20
C VAL A 308 16.45 -10.17 -16.42
N PRO A 309 16.43 -9.00 -17.08
CA PRO A 309 16.13 -7.74 -16.40
C PRO A 309 14.75 -7.79 -15.76
N GLY A 310 14.63 -7.27 -14.55
CA GLY A 310 13.36 -7.26 -13.82
C GLY A 310 13.38 -6.29 -12.65
N VAL A 311 12.27 -6.26 -11.92
CA VAL A 311 12.06 -5.35 -10.80
C VAL A 311 12.71 -5.89 -9.53
N ILE A 312 13.53 -5.06 -8.90
CA ILE A 312 13.97 -5.22 -7.51
C ILE A 312 12.87 -4.65 -6.62
N LEU A 313 12.20 -5.52 -5.87
CA LEU A 313 11.18 -5.12 -4.89
C LEU A 313 11.87 -4.81 -3.56
N ILE A 314 11.54 -3.68 -2.95
CA ILE A 314 12.07 -3.24 -1.66
C ILE A 314 10.90 -2.90 -0.74
N VAL A 315 10.75 -3.66 0.34
CA VAL A 315 9.71 -3.45 1.34
C VAL A 315 10.32 -2.82 2.59
N GLY A 316 9.96 -1.57 2.86
CA GLY A 316 10.44 -0.80 3.99
C GLY A 316 9.30 -0.12 4.74
N HIS A 317 9.51 1.14 5.09
CA HIS A 317 8.57 1.98 5.83
C HIS A 317 8.18 3.18 4.97
N GLY A 318 7.25 4.01 5.45
CA GLY A 318 6.93 5.27 4.78
C GLY A 318 8.17 6.14 4.60
N SER A 319 9.05 6.18 5.61
CA SER A 319 10.33 6.90 5.56
C SER A 319 11.27 6.43 4.44
N SER A 320 11.18 5.15 4.02
CA SER A 320 12.12 4.54 3.08
C SER A 320 11.92 5.03 1.64
N LEU A 321 10.70 5.42 1.25
CA LEU A 321 10.38 5.76 -0.16
C LEU A 321 11.28 6.88 -0.70
N ALA A 322 11.41 7.98 0.04
CA ALA A 322 12.08 9.16 -0.47
C ALA A 322 13.62 9.05 -0.49
N PRO A 323 14.33 8.68 0.60
CA PRO A 323 15.79 8.65 0.61
C PRO A 323 16.37 7.61 -0.36
N LEU A 324 15.70 6.45 -0.50
CA LEU A 324 16.13 5.41 -1.46
C LEU A 324 15.96 5.89 -2.91
N THR A 325 14.83 6.53 -3.25
CA THR A 325 14.59 7.01 -4.62
C THR A 325 15.37 8.28 -4.97
N TRP A 326 15.58 9.20 -4.02
CA TRP A 326 16.46 10.36 -4.18
C TRP A 326 17.89 9.95 -4.49
N ALA A 327 18.42 8.97 -3.74
CA ALA A 327 19.77 8.45 -3.96
C ALA A 327 19.95 7.73 -5.30
N LEU A 328 18.88 7.14 -5.87
CA LEU A 328 18.90 6.56 -7.22
C LEU A 328 18.85 7.64 -8.32
N THR A 329 17.95 8.60 -8.17
CA THR A 329 17.66 9.62 -9.20
C THR A 329 18.56 10.85 -9.13
N GLY A 330 19.45 10.93 -8.13
CA GLY A 330 20.33 12.08 -7.93
C GLY A 330 19.62 13.33 -7.40
N LEU A 331 18.43 13.19 -6.81
CA LEU A 331 17.70 14.31 -6.22
C LEU A 331 18.28 14.70 -4.85
N PRO A 332 18.28 15.99 -4.48
CA PRO A 332 18.74 16.44 -3.17
C PRO A 332 17.77 15.99 -2.05
N SER A 333 18.31 15.72 -0.88
CA SER A 333 17.53 15.54 0.34
C SER A 333 16.82 16.83 0.74
N ARG A 334 15.57 16.72 1.20
CA ARG A 334 14.85 17.82 1.85
C ARG A 334 15.30 17.98 3.30
N ASP A 335 14.91 19.05 3.98
CA ASP A 335 15.09 19.14 5.43
C ASP A 335 14.22 18.10 6.18
N SER A 336 14.56 17.86 7.45
CA SER A 336 13.89 16.84 8.27
C SER A 336 12.42 17.15 8.61
N GLY A 337 12.00 18.42 8.56
CA GLY A 337 10.62 18.86 8.83
C GLY A 337 9.69 18.60 7.65
N ASP A 338 10.10 19.01 6.44
CA ASP A 338 9.40 18.68 5.20
C ASP A 338 9.39 17.17 4.94
N PHE A 339 10.48 16.47 5.27
CA PHE A 339 10.53 15.02 5.23
C PHE A 339 9.48 14.38 6.14
N ALA A 340 9.39 14.78 7.41
CA ALA A 340 8.40 14.23 8.34
C ALA A 340 6.95 14.49 7.86
N GLN A 341 6.64 15.69 7.38
CA GLN A 341 5.32 16.03 6.82
C GLN A 341 4.97 15.24 5.57
N MET A 342 5.96 14.89 4.75
CA MET A 342 5.78 14.05 3.57
C MET A 342 5.49 12.60 3.97
N VAL A 343 6.25 12.03 4.91
CA VAL A 343 6.09 10.64 5.34
C VAL A 343 4.73 10.39 5.98
N GLN A 344 4.18 11.35 6.73
CA GLN A 344 2.81 11.27 7.28
C GLN A 344 1.70 11.13 6.22
N LYS A 345 1.97 11.44 4.95
CA LYS A 345 1.02 11.33 3.84
C LYS A 345 1.12 9.99 3.09
N ILE A 346 2.07 9.13 3.46
CA ILE A 346 2.30 7.84 2.79
C ILE A 346 1.42 6.78 3.46
N PRO A 347 0.45 6.18 2.74
CA PRO A 347 -0.41 5.13 3.29
C PRO A 347 0.34 3.80 3.42
N ALA A 348 -0.33 2.81 4.03
CA ALA A 348 0.06 1.41 3.94
C ALA A 348 0.19 0.99 2.46
N LEU A 349 1.28 0.31 2.13
CA LEU A 349 1.67 -0.07 0.75
C LEU A 349 1.78 1.09 -0.25
N GLY A 350 1.90 2.34 0.21
CA GLY A 350 2.34 3.45 -0.62
C GLY A 350 3.68 3.12 -1.28
N MET A 351 3.83 3.43 -2.56
CA MET A 351 4.99 2.97 -3.35
C MET A 351 5.51 4.01 -4.35
N CYS A 352 6.81 3.92 -4.63
CA CYS A 352 7.49 4.66 -5.69
C CYS A 352 8.24 3.69 -6.60
N PHE A 353 8.29 3.99 -7.90
CA PHE A 353 8.96 3.15 -8.89
C PHE A 353 10.02 3.95 -9.65
N CYS A 354 11.23 3.40 -9.74
CA CYS A 354 12.33 3.96 -10.52
C CYS A 354 12.73 2.97 -11.62
N GLU A 355 12.92 3.46 -12.85
CA GLU A 355 13.43 2.67 -13.97
C GLU A 355 14.83 3.12 -14.41
N GLU A 356 15.65 2.15 -14.82
CA GLU A 356 17.00 2.34 -15.35
C GLU A 356 16.95 2.73 -16.84
N GLN A 357 17.30 3.99 -17.13
CA GLN A 357 17.47 4.52 -18.48
C GLN A 357 18.86 4.14 -18.99
N LYS A 358 18.99 2.94 -19.60
CA LYS A 358 20.27 2.36 -20.04
C LYS A 358 21.10 3.27 -20.95
N GLU A 359 20.45 4.04 -21.81
CA GLU A 359 21.12 4.95 -22.76
C GLU A 359 21.79 6.15 -22.07
N GLU A 360 21.24 6.60 -20.93
CA GLU A 360 21.78 7.72 -20.15
C GLU A 360 22.57 7.28 -18.90
N ASN A 361 22.55 5.98 -18.56
CA ASN A 361 23.06 5.43 -17.31
C ASN A 361 22.48 6.15 -16.06
N LYS A 362 21.18 6.44 -16.07
CA LYS A 362 20.45 7.16 -15.01
C LYS A 362 19.22 6.38 -14.54
N TRP A 363 18.76 6.67 -13.34
CA TRP A 363 17.44 6.25 -12.86
C TRP A 363 16.45 7.39 -12.98
N GLN A 364 15.21 7.06 -13.34
CA GLN A 364 14.11 8.02 -13.42
C GLN A 364 12.92 7.50 -12.61
N MET A 365 12.31 8.38 -11.80
CA MET A 365 11.02 8.10 -11.17
C MET A 365 9.91 8.08 -12.23
N VAL A 366 9.13 7.01 -12.23
CA VAL A 366 8.00 6.78 -13.14
C VAL A 366 6.78 6.33 -12.34
N ASN A 367 5.62 6.23 -12.99
CA ASN A 367 4.41 5.70 -12.34
C ASN A 367 4.64 4.22 -11.95
N PRO A 368 4.27 3.80 -10.73
CA PRO A 368 4.26 2.38 -10.37
C PRO A 368 3.41 1.54 -11.34
N PRO A 369 3.77 0.26 -11.57
CA PRO A 369 3.05 -0.59 -12.52
C PRO A 369 1.63 -0.93 -12.06
N VAL A 370 1.32 -0.78 -10.76
CA VAL A 370 -0.01 -1.05 -10.18
C VAL A 370 -0.64 0.22 -9.62
N LYS A 371 -1.96 0.20 -9.45
CA LYS A 371 -2.73 1.33 -8.88
C LYS A 371 -2.62 1.39 -7.36
N THR A 372 -2.94 2.54 -6.80
CA THR A 372 -3.09 2.76 -5.35
C THR A 372 -4.26 1.95 -4.79
N LEU A 373 -4.09 1.40 -3.59
CA LEU A 373 -5.18 0.80 -2.82
C LEU A 373 -5.75 1.84 -1.85
N THR A 374 -7.06 2.14 -1.98
CA THR A 374 -7.78 3.08 -1.11
C THR A 374 -9.02 2.39 -0.54
N HIS A 375 -9.18 2.41 0.78
CA HIS A 375 -10.38 1.90 1.46
C HIS A 375 -10.67 2.72 2.73
N GLY A 376 -11.90 2.62 3.23
CA GLY A 376 -12.28 3.20 4.52
C GLY A 376 -11.79 2.37 5.71
N ALA A 377 -11.95 2.93 6.91
CA ALA A 377 -11.83 2.18 8.16
C ALA A 377 -13.11 1.36 8.43
N ASN A 378 -13.02 0.34 9.28
CA ASN A 378 -14.17 -0.37 9.82
C ASN A 378 -14.17 -0.22 11.35
N ALA A 379 -15.28 0.21 11.94
CA ALA A 379 -15.36 0.52 13.36
C ALA A 379 -15.59 -0.74 14.21
N ALA A 380 -15.03 -0.76 15.43
CA ALA A 380 -15.36 -1.77 16.41
C ALA A 380 -16.84 -1.65 16.83
N PHE A 381 -17.55 -2.78 16.86
CA PHE A 381 -18.98 -2.83 17.15
C PHE A 381 -19.26 -3.77 18.34
N ASN A 382 -19.96 -3.25 19.36
CA ASN A 382 -20.45 -4.04 20.48
C ASN A 382 -21.98 -3.91 20.54
N TRP A 383 -22.66 -4.94 20.02
CA TRP A 383 -24.12 -4.98 19.91
C TRP A 383 -24.86 -4.80 21.26
N ARG A 384 -24.28 -5.19 22.40
CA ARG A 384 -24.91 -4.95 23.71
C ARG A 384 -24.94 -3.46 24.01
N ASN A 385 -23.77 -2.83 24.02
CA ASN A 385 -23.63 -1.40 24.30
C ASN A 385 -24.31 -0.48 23.27
N THR A 386 -24.66 -0.97 22.08
CA THR A 386 -25.28 -0.17 21.01
C THR A 386 -26.77 -0.44 20.80
N ILE A 387 -27.29 -1.62 21.18
CA ILE A 387 -28.70 -2.01 20.94
C ILE A 387 -29.46 -2.25 22.26
N MET A 388 -28.79 -2.78 23.28
CA MET A 388 -29.35 -3.03 24.60
C MET A 388 -28.96 -1.89 25.54
N GLU A 389 -29.50 -0.69 25.32
CA GLU A 389 -29.37 0.41 26.28
C GLU A 389 -29.97 -0.01 27.63
N ASP A 390 -29.12 -0.15 28.65
CA ASP A 390 -29.45 -0.22 30.09
C ASP A 390 -29.26 1.19 30.71
#